data_AF-A0A7C4T3F4-F1
#
_entry.id   AF-A0A7C4T3F4-F1
#
_cell.length_a   1.000
_cell.length_b   1.000
_cell.length_c   1.000
_cell.angle_alpha   90.00
_cell.angle_beta   90.00
_cell.angle_gamma   90.00
#
_symmetry.space_group_name_H-M   'P 1'
#
loop_
_entity.id
_entity.type
_entity.pdbx_description
1 polymer ?
#
loop_
_entity_poly.entity_id
_entity_poly.type
_entity_poly.pdbx_seq_one_letter_code
_entity_poly.pdbx_strand_id
1 'polypeptide(L)'
;MLLENTRFSIDYYQREYKWQKKQLQELIDDLSEKFLDSYEEGYDRSNIQNYENYYLGSIILCEKEGKLFIVDGQQRLTTITLL
;
A
#
# COMPACT_ATOMS: atom_id res chain seq x y z
N MET A 1 0.31 8.61 -9.46
CA MET A 1 -0.07 7.48 -8.57
C MET A 1 -0.59 8.06 -7.24
N LEU A 2 -1.53 7.44 -6.50
CA LEU A 2 -2.20 8.00 -5.29
C LEU A 2 -1.26 8.57 -4.20
N LEU A 3 0.02 8.19 -4.23
CA LEU A 3 1.08 8.58 -3.29
C LEU A 3 1.98 9.71 -3.81
N GLU A 4 1.96 10.01 -5.11
CA GLU A 4 2.79 11.09 -5.66
C GLU A 4 2.21 12.45 -5.29
N ASN A 5 3.02 13.27 -4.60
CA ASN A 5 2.70 14.65 -4.20
C ASN A 5 1.47 14.83 -3.30
N THR A 6 0.96 13.76 -2.68
CA THR A 6 -0.19 13.85 -1.77
C THR A 6 0.26 13.73 -0.32
N ARG A 7 -0.06 14.72 0.52
CA ARG A 7 0.17 14.66 1.97
C ARG A 7 -1.06 14.09 2.67
N PHE A 8 -0.87 12.97 3.32
CA PHE A 8 -1.88 12.38 4.20
C PHE A 8 -1.61 12.78 5.65
N SER A 9 -2.68 13.08 6.38
CA SER A 9 -2.68 13.37 7.80
C SER A 9 -3.29 12.21 8.58
N ILE A 10 -2.83 12.01 9.81
CA ILE A 10 -3.37 11.01 10.74
C ILE A 10 -4.08 11.77 11.85
N ASP A 11 -5.35 11.45 12.09
CA ASP A 11 -6.17 12.11 13.10
C ASP A 11 -5.83 11.55 14.51
N TYR A 12 -6.07 12.32 15.56
CA TYR A 12 -5.57 12.01 16.92
C TYR A 12 -6.17 10.73 17.52
N TYR A 13 -7.35 10.32 17.07
CA TYR A 13 -8.02 9.10 17.53
C TYR A 13 -7.50 7.83 16.86
N GLN A 14 -6.65 7.96 15.83
CA GLN A 14 -6.06 6.82 15.17
C GLN A 14 -5.03 6.13 16.07
N ARG A 15 -4.94 4.81 15.92
CA ARG A 15 -4.00 4.02 16.72
C ARG A 15 -2.59 4.14 16.14
N GLU A 16 -1.62 4.03 17.02
CA GLU A 16 -0.21 3.90 16.65
C GLU A 16 0.01 2.70 15.70
N TYR A 17 1.15 2.71 15.01
CA TYR A 17 1.56 1.57 14.21
C TYR A 17 1.71 0.32 15.10
N LYS A 18 0.99 -0.75 14.75
CA LYS A 18 0.94 -1.99 15.55
C LYS A 18 1.14 -3.26 14.74
N TRP A 19 1.28 -3.14 13.43
CA TRP A 19 1.66 -4.29 12.61
C TRP A 19 3.02 -4.81 13.04
N GLN A 20 3.11 -6.12 13.17
CA GLN A 20 4.29 -6.87 13.54
C GLN A 20 4.74 -7.71 12.36
N LYS A 21 5.79 -8.51 12.58
CA LYS A 21 6.39 -9.34 11.54
C LYS A 21 5.37 -10.21 10.80
N LYS A 22 4.35 -10.74 11.49
CA LYS A 22 3.32 -11.58 10.87
C LYS A 22 2.54 -10.83 9.79
N GLN A 23 1.99 -9.65 10.10
CA GLN A 23 1.21 -8.87 9.14
C GLN A 23 2.06 -8.35 7.99
N LEU A 24 3.32 -8.00 8.28
CA LEU A 24 4.28 -7.61 7.24
C LEU A 24 4.55 -8.77 6.28
N GLN A 25 4.79 -9.97 6.82
CA GLN A 25 5.04 -11.16 6.02
C GLN A 25 3.84 -11.49 5.13
N GLU A 26 2.62 -11.46 5.68
CA GLU A 26 1.38 -11.66 4.91
C GLU A 26 1.27 -10.65 3.76
N LEU A 27 1.54 -9.36 4.00
CA LEU A 27 1.51 -8.35 2.93
C LEU A 27 2.55 -8.60 1.84
N ILE A 28 3.79 -8.94 2.23
CA ILE A 28 4.88 -9.19 1.29
C ILE A 28 4.64 -10.46 0.48
N ASP A 29 4.13 -11.51 1.12
CA ASP A 29 3.82 -12.78 0.47
C ASP A 29 2.72 -12.57 -0.58
N ASP A 30 1.63 -11.88 -0.23
CA ASP A 30 0.54 -11.57 -1.16
C ASP A 30 1.03 -10.74 -2.37
N LEU A 31 1.87 -9.73 -2.13
CA LEU A 31 2.48 -8.91 -3.19
C LEU A 31 3.40 -9.73 -4.09
N SER A 32 4.20 -10.61 -3.49
CA SER A 32 5.17 -11.45 -4.19
C SER A 32 4.47 -12.50 -5.04
N GLU A 33 3.44 -13.15 -4.50
CA GLU A 33 2.63 -14.14 -5.22
C GLU A 33 2.01 -13.50 -6.47
N LYS A 34 1.41 -12.32 -6.32
CA LYS A 34 0.78 -11.58 -7.43
C LYS A 34 1.78 -11.13 -8.49
N PHE A 35 3.00 -10.79 -8.09
CA PHE A 35 4.09 -10.54 -9.03
C PHE A 35 4.51 -11.82 -9.76
N LEU A 36 4.67 -12.92 -9.03
CA LEU A 36 5.11 -14.21 -9.58
C LEU A 36 4.07 -14.83 -10.52
N ASP A 37 2.78 -14.59 -10.31
CA ASP A 37 1.70 -14.99 -11.22
C ASP A 37 1.88 -14.41 -12.65
N SER A 38 2.53 -13.24 -12.77
CA SER A 38 2.76 -12.56 -14.05
C SER A 38 4.20 -12.65 -14.55
N TYR A 39 5.14 -13.08 -13.69
CA TYR A 39 6.57 -13.10 -14.02
C TYR A 39 6.96 -14.35 -14.78
N GLU A 40 7.71 -14.17 -15.87
CA GLU A 40 8.37 -15.24 -16.60
C GLU A 40 9.88 -14.98 -16.72
N GLU A 41 10.66 -16.06 -16.79
CA GLU A 41 12.11 -15.96 -16.91
C GLU A 41 12.50 -15.25 -18.22
N GLY A 42 13.28 -14.17 -18.10
CA GLY A 42 13.68 -13.34 -19.24
C GLY A 42 12.86 -12.05 -19.41
N TYR A 43 11.81 -11.85 -18.62
CA TYR A 43 11.12 -10.55 -18.56
C TYR A 43 12.01 -9.50 -17.91
N ASP A 44 12.06 -8.32 -18.53
CA ASP A 44 12.74 -7.16 -17.98
C ASP A 44 11.74 -6.19 -17.33
N ARG A 45 12.24 -5.09 -16.77
CA ARG A 45 11.39 -4.12 -16.05
C ARG A 45 10.33 -3.46 -16.94
N SER A 46 10.51 -3.43 -18.25
CA SER A 46 9.52 -2.90 -19.19
C SER A 46 8.27 -3.79 -19.29
N ASN A 47 8.40 -5.09 -18.97
CA ASN A 47 7.26 -6.01 -18.95
C ASN A 47 6.29 -5.73 -17.79
N ILE A 48 6.72 -5.05 -16.73
CA ILE A 48 5.90 -4.77 -15.53
C ILE A 48 4.59 -4.04 -15.88
N GLN A 49 4.58 -3.22 -16.92
CA GLN A 49 3.37 -2.51 -17.37
C GLN A 49 2.23 -3.45 -17.80
N ASN A 50 2.55 -4.72 -18.11
CA ASN A 50 1.59 -5.74 -18.52
C ASN A 50 1.18 -6.66 -17.36
N TYR A 51 1.73 -6.48 -16.16
CA TYR A 51 1.44 -7.33 -15.01
C TYR A 51 0.07 -6.97 -14.46
N GLU A 52 -0.59 -7.95 -13.84
CA GLU A 52 -1.86 -7.68 -13.18
C GLU A 52 -1.69 -6.73 -11.98
N ASN A 53 -2.68 -5.86 -11.78
CA ASN A 53 -2.67 -4.94 -10.66
C ASN A 53 -2.95 -5.69 -9.34
N TYR A 54 -2.15 -5.41 -8.31
CA TYR A 54 -2.43 -5.87 -6.97
C TYR A 54 -3.46 -4.98 -6.27
N TYR A 55 -4.48 -5.59 -5.65
CA TYR A 55 -5.44 -4.88 -4.83
C TYR A 55 -5.00 -4.83 -3.36
N LEU A 56 -4.53 -3.66 -2.92
CA LEU A 56 -4.07 -3.41 -1.54
C LEU A 56 -5.20 -3.27 -0.51
N GLY A 57 -6.45 -3.50 -0.92
CA GLY A 57 -7.62 -3.16 -0.10
C GLY A 57 -7.98 -1.67 -0.17
N SER A 58 -9.17 -1.35 0.30
CA SER A 58 -9.67 0.02 0.36
C SER A 58 -8.86 0.87 1.34
N ILE A 59 -8.70 2.15 1.02
CA ILE A 59 -8.22 3.18 1.94
C ILE A 59 -9.37 4.19 2.08
N ILE A 60 -9.79 4.46 3.31
CA ILE A 60 -10.85 5.44 3.56
C ILE A 60 -10.19 6.76 3.95
N LEU A 61 -10.49 7.80 3.18
CA LEU A 61 -9.99 9.15 3.41
C LEU A 61 -11.14 10.08 3.78
N CYS A 62 -10.85 11.05 4.63
CA CYS A 62 -11.74 12.14 4.98
C CYS A 62 -11.03 13.46 4.70
N GLU A 63 -11.62 14.31 3.86
CA GLU A 63 -11.10 15.65 3.62
C GLU A 63 -11.65 16.62 4.67
N LYS A 64 -10.75 17.33 5.37
CA LYS A 64 -11.09 18.40 6.31
C LYS A 64 -10.13 19.56 6.13
N GLU A 65 -10.66 20.76 5.91
CA GLU A 65 -9.86 22.00 5.76
C GLU A 65 -8.73 21.88 4.72
N GLY A 66 -9.00 21.22 3.59
CA GLY A 66 -8.02 21.01 2.52
C GLY A 66 -6.91 20.00 2.85
N LYS A 67 -7.06 19.22 3.93
CA LYS A 67 -6.16 18.11 4.30
C LYS A 67 -6.91 16.79 4.19
N LEU A 68 -6.23 15.79 3.65
CA LEU A 68 -6.73 14.41 3.59
C LEU A 68 -6.30 13.65 4.84
N PHE A 69 -7.26 13.15 5.61
CA PHE A 69 -7.04 12.34 6.79
C PHE A 69 -7.32 10.88 6.50
N ILE A 70 -6.43 9.99 6.93
CA ILE A 70 -6.62 8.55 6.81
C ILE A 70 -7.54 8.08 7.94
N VAL A 71 -8.68 7.47 7.58
CA VAL A 71 -9.66 6.91 8.51
C VAL A 71 -9.50 5.39 8.63
N ASP A 72 -9.24 4.71 7.51
CA ASP A 72 -8.92 3.28 7.47
C ASP A 72 -7.81 2.99 6.45
N GLY A 73 -7.08 1.90 6.67
CA GLY A 73 -5.96 1.49 5.81
C GLY A 73 -4.60 2.11 6.19
N GLN A 74 -4.51 2.84 7.31
CA GLN A 74 -3.27 3.49 7.78
C GLN A 74 -2.08 2.53 7.86
N GLN A 75 -2.24 1.37 8.47
CA GLN A 75 -1.11 0.43 8.71
C GLN A 75 -0.55 -0.11 7.38
N ARG A 76 -1.42 -0.41 6.41
CA ARG A 76 -1.03 -0.85 5.07
C ARG A 76 -0.25 0.25 4.36
N LEU A 77 -0.80 1.47 4.37
CA LEU A 77 -0.20 2.62 3.70
C LEU A 77 1.15 2.99 4.31
N THR A 78 1.24 3.01 5.64
CA THR A 78 2.50 3.28 6.36
C THR A 78 3.55 2.22 6.03
N THR A 79 3.18 0.93 6.06
CA THR A 79 4.10 -0.15 5.72
C THR A 79 4.66 0.01 4.32
N ILE A 80 3.83 0.28 3.32
CA ILE A 80 4.27 0.45 1.93
C ILE A 80 5.09 1.73 1.74
N THR A 81 4.81 2.77 2.51
CA THR A 81 5.62 4.01 2.46
C THR A 81 7.03 3.80 3.05
N LEU A 82 7.20 2.82 3.95
CA LEU A 82 8.49 2.50 4.58
C LEU A 82 9.35 1.54 3.75
N LEU A 83 8.75 0.78 2.83
CA LEU A 83 9.44 -0.14 1.92
C LEU A 83 10.04 0.62 0.73
#